data_AF-A0A914PQK0-F1
#
_entry.id   AF-A0A914PQK0-F1
#
_cell.length_a   1.000
_cell.length_b   1.000
_cell.length_c   1.000
_cell.angle_alpha   90.00
_cell.angle_beta   90.00
_cell.angle_gamma   90.00
#
_symmetry.space_group_name_H-M   'P 1'
#
loop_
_entity.id
_entity.type
_entity.pdbx_description
1 polymer ?
#
loop_
_entity_poly.entity_id
_entity_poly.type
_entity_poly.pdbx_seq_one_letter_code
_entity_poly.pdbx_strand_id
1 'polypeptide(L)'
;MPFDYIRTVKILGNDIRSRSQNKELFGETLAPATVMVVSVTASTSQGNPLEPEELEIVMEACNMAEALQEERVRMHQYVEQRMALNAPNLCAIVGAGTAAMKLMDWDY
;
A
#
# COMPACT_ATOMS: atom_id res chain seq x y z
N MET A 1 3.52 -2.66 5.07
CA MET A 1 3.91 -4.05 4.75
C MET A 1 3.06 -4.67 3.64
N PRO A 2 1.72 -4.85 3.72
CA PRO A 2 0.97 -5.42 2.58
C PRO A 2 0.95 -4.52 1.35
N PHE A 3 0.85 -3.21 1.56
CA PHE A 3 0.78 -2.21 0.49
C PHE A 3 2.10 -2.04 -0.26
N ASP A 4 3.23 -2.05 0.47
CA ASP A 4 4.56 -1.91 -0.13
C ASP A 4 4.85 -3.08 -1.07
N TYR A 5 4.36 -4.28 -0.75
CA TYR A 5 4.43 -5.45 -1.62
C TYR A 5 3.62 -5.25 -2.91
N ILE A 6 2.34 -4.85 -2.79
CA ILE A 6 1.46 -4.61 -3.95
C ILE A 6 2.07 -3.58 -4.90
N ARG A 7 2.55 -2.45 -4.36
CA ARG A 7 3.18 -1.39 -5.14
C ARG A 7 4.49 -1.87 -5.79
N THR A 8 5.27 -2.68 -5.09
CA THR A 8 6.51 -3.27 -5.62
C THR A 8 6.23 -4.24 -6.78
N VAL A 9 5.21 -5.10 -6.66
CA VAL A 9 4.78 -6.01 -7.73
C VAL A 9 4.33 -5.23 -8.96
N LYS A 10 3.51 -4.18 -8.76
CA LYS A 10 3.04 -3.29 -9.83
C LYS A 10 4.17 -2.58 -10.57
N ILE A 11 5.21 -2.14 -9.84
CA ILE A 11 6.40 -1.50 -10.44
C ILE A 11 7.22 -2.50 -11.27
N LEU A 12 7.45 -3.71 -10.74
CA LEU A 12 8.30 -4.73 -11.36
C LEU A 12 7.66 -5.39 -12.58
N GLY A 13 6.39 -5.81 -12.48
CA GLY A 13 5.73 -6.62 -13.52
C GLY A 13 6.55 -7.86 -13.90
N ASN A 14 6.58 -8.19 -15.20
CA ASN A 14 7.41 -9.28 -15.73
C ASN A 14 8.90 -8.93 -15.88
N ASP A 15 9.25 -7.64 -15.89
CA ASP A 15 10.62 -7.15 -16.09
C ASP A 15 11.40 -7.06 -14.77
N ILE A 16 11.38 -8.14 -13.99
CA ILE A 16 11.88 -8.14 -12.61
C ILE A 16 13.38 -7.78 -12.57
N ARG A 17 14.20 -8.31 -13.49
CA ARG A 17 15.67 -8.09 -13.48
C ARG A 17 16.09 -6.67 -13.83
N SER A 18 15.51 -6.09 -14.88
CA SER A 18 15.88 -4.74 -15.33
C SER A 18 15.30 -3.68 -14.41
N ARG A 19 14.04 -3.84 -13.95
CA ARG A 19 13.38 -2.85 -13.10
C ARG A 19 13.85 -2.88 -11.65
N SER A 20 14.21 -4.04 -11.09
CA SER A 20 14.72 -4.13 -9.71
C SER A 20 16.06 -3.41 -9.50
N GLN A 21 16.85 -3.20 -10.56
CA GLN A 21 18.09 -2.45 -10.51
C GLN A 21 17.89 -0.93 -10.53
N ASN A 22 16.73 -0.46 -10.99
CA ASN A 22 16.43 0.96 -11.04
C ASN A 22 15.89 1.43 -9.68
N LYS A 23 16.78 2.00 -8.86
CA LYS A 23 16.46 2.49 -7.52
C LYS A 23 15.49 3.67 -7.50
N GLU A 24 15.41 4.44 -8.58
CA GLU A 24 14.52 5.61 -8.67
C GLU A 24 13.05 5.18 -8.69
N LEU A 25 12.75 4.00 -9.25
CA LEU A 25 11.38 3.47 -9.31
C LEU A 25 10.79 3.16 -7.92
N PHE A 26 11.63 2.89 -6.93
CA PHE A 26 11.21 2.48 -5.58
C PHE A 26 11.40 3.57 -4.51
N GLY A 27 11.91 4.75 -4.89
CA GLY A 27 12.43 5.76 -3.96
C GLY A 27 11.44 6.21 -2.89
N GLU A 28 10.14 6.17 -3.17
CA GLU A 28 9.07 6.55 -2.24
C GLU A 28 8.36 5.35 -1.58
N THR A 29 8.62 4.13 -2.06
CA THR A 29 7.88 2.92 -1.65
C THR A 29 8.66 2.04 -0.69
N LEU A 30 9.97 1.90 -0.91
CA LEU A 30 10.81 0.98 -0.14
C LEU A 30 12.05 1.69 0.41
N ALA A 31 12.47 1.27 1.62
CA ALA A 31 13.74 1.70 2.17
C ALA A 31 14.91 1.20 1.27
N PRO A 32 16.02 1.95 1.16
CA PRO A 32 17.15 1.59 0.29
C PRO A 32 17.72 0.19 0.53
N ALA A 33 17.72 -0.27 1.79
CA ALA A 33 18.17 -1.61 2.14
C ALA A 33 17.26 -2.70 1.53
N THR A 34 15.94 -2.50 1.56
CA THR A 34 14.96 -3.43 0.99
C THR A 34 15.06 -3.48 -0.53
N VAL A 35 15.28 -2.33 -1.19
CA VAL A 35 15.51 -2.27 -2.65
C VAL A 35 16.74 -3.09 -3.04
N MET A 36 17.83 -3.02 -2.27
CA MET A 36 19.02 -3.82 -2.52
C MET A 36 18.74 -5.33 -2.40
N VAL A 37 18.01 -5.75 -1.37
CA VAL A 37 17.63 -7.16 -1.19
C VAL A 37 16.77 -7.63 -2.37
N VAL A 38 15.79 -6.84 -2.79
CA VAL A 38 14.94 -7.16 -3.96
C VAL A 38 15.77 -7.25 -5.24
N SER A 39 16.75 -6.36 -5.47
CA SER A 39 17.63 -6.41 -6.64
C SER A 39 18.56 -7.63 -6.66
N VAL A 40 19.15 -7.98 -5.51
CA VAL A 40 20.02 -9.16 -5.38
C VAL A 40 19.22 -10.44 -5.59
N THR A 41 18.05 -10.55 -4.95
CA THR A 41 17.17 -11.72 -5.09
C THR A 41 16.56 -11.84 -6.49
N ALA A 42 16.23 -10.73 -7.15
CA ALA A 42 15.79 -10.71 -8.55
C ALA A 42 16.87 -11.25 -9.50
N SER A 43 18.14 -10.98 -9.21
CA SER A 43 19.27 -11.42 -10.04
C SER A 43 19.54 -12.93 -9.95
N THR A 44 19.23 -13.54 -8.80
CA THR A 44 19.37 -14.98 -8.56
C THR A 44 18.05 -15.75 -8.67
N SER A 45 16.94 -15.06 -8.93
CA SER A 45 15.63 -15.67 -9.10
C SER A 45 15.58 -16.60 -10.32
N GLN A 46 14.96 -17.76 -10.13
CA GLN A 46 14.64 -18.76 -11.16
C GLN A 46 13.15 -18.72 -11.59
N GLY A 47 12.45 -17.61 -11.32
CA GLY A 47 11.06 -17.44 -11.72
C GLY A 47 10.88 -17.42 -13.25
N ASN A 48 9.70 -17.86 -13.70
CA ASN A 48 9.29 -17.74 -15.10
C ASN A 48 8.44 -16.47 -15.29
N PRO A 49 8.48 -15.83 -16.47
CA PRO A 49 7.57 -14.74 -16.78
C PRO A 49 6.12 -15.23 -16.77
N LEU A 50 5.21 -14.39 -16.30
CA LEU A 50 3.77 -14.65 -16.37
C LEU A 50 3.28 -14.51 -17.81
N GLU A 51 2.23 -15.25 -18.16
CA GLU A 51 1.55 -15.03 -19.43
C GLU A 51 0.89 -13.64 -19.45
N PRO A 52 0.66 -13.04 -20.65
CA PRO A 52 0.09 -11.70 -20.74
C PRO A 52 -1.26 -11.56 -20.02
N GLU A 53 -2.12 -12.57 -20.11
CA GLU A 53 -3.43 -12.61 -19.44
C GLU A 53 -3.29 -12.68 -17.92
N GLU A 54 -2.37 -13.52 -17.42
CA GLU A 54 -2.09 -13.62 -15.98
C GLU A 54 -1.50 -12.32 -15.43
N LEU A 55 -0.59 -11.70 -16.18
CA LEU A 55 -0.01 -10.41 -15.80
C LEU A 55 -1.08 -9.31 -15.74
N GLU A 56 -2.01 -9.28 -16.69
CA GLU A 56 -3.11 -8.32 -16.70
C GLU A 56 -3.98 -8.46 -15.45
N ILE A 57 -4.37 -9.70 -15.10
CA ILE A 57 -5.16 -9.99 -13.89
C ILE A 57 -4.42 -9.53 -12.63
N VAL A 58 -3.11 -9.81 -12.53
CA VAL A 58 -2.29 -9.38 -11.38
C VAL A 58 -2.23 -7.86 -11.29
N MET A 59 -2.05 -7.17 -12.42
CA MET A 59 -1.99 -5.70 -12.47
C MET A 59 -3.34 -5.07 -12.11
N GLU A 60 -4.45 -5.64 -12.58
CA GLU A 60 -5.80 -5.21 -12.22
C GLU A 60 -6.06 -5.39 -10.73
N ALA A 61 -5.70 -6.53 -10.16
CA ALA A 61 -5.82 -6.78 -8.71
C ALA A 61 -4.99 -5.78 -7.89
N CYS A 62 -3.77 -5.45 -8.34
CA CYS A 62 -2.94 -4.43 -7.69
C CYS A 62 -3.60 -3.04 -7.75
N ASN A 63 -4.16 -2.66 -8.89
CA ASN A 63 -4.88 -1.38 -9.04
C ASN A 63 -6.12 -1.31 -8.14
N MET A 64 -6.90 -2.39 -8.07
CA MET A 64 -8.07 -2.47 -7.22
C MET A 64 -7.69 -2.34 -5.74
N ALA A 65 -6.61 -3.01 -5.31
CA ALA A 65 -6.13 -2.90 -3.94
C ALA A 65 -5.63 -1.49 -3.59
N GLU A 66 -4.99 -0.80 -4.53
CA GLU A 66 -4.60 0.61 -4.34
C GLU A 66 -5.82 1.52 -4.20
N ALA A 67 -6.81 1.39 -5.10
CA ALA A 67 -8.04 2.17 -5.03
C ALA A 67 -8.79 1.92 -3.71
N LEU A 68 -8.90 0.67 -3.28
CA LEU A 68 -9.54 0.32 -2.00
C LEU A 68 -8.82 0.96 -0.81
N GLN A 69 -7.49 0.98 -0.83
CA GLN A 69 -6.69 1.60 0.22
C GLN A 69 -6.88 3.12 0.25
N GLU A 70 -6.93 3.78 -0.90
CA GLU A 70 -7.19 5.22 -0.99
C GLU A 70 -8.58 5.58 -0.45
N GLU A 71 -9.61 4.83 -0.84
CA GLU A 71 -10.97 5.05 -0.36
C GLU A 71 -11.07 4.81 1.15
N ARG A 72 -10.39 3.79 1.67
CA ARG A 72 -10.32 3.54 3.12
C ARG A 72 -9.71 4.73 3.86
N VAL A 73 -8.60 5.29 3.36
CA VAL A 73 -7.96 6.48 3.95
C VAL A 73 -8.90 7.68 3.89
N ARG A 74 -9.61 7.88 2.77
CA ARG A 74 -10.59 8.96 2.61
C ARG A 74 -11.73 8.83 3.62
N MET A 75 -12.25 7.61 3.84
CA MET A 75 -13.27 7.34 4.84
C MET A 75 -12.78 7.66 6.26
N HIS A 76 -11.55 7.24 6.61
CA HIS A 76 -10.96 7.56 7.92
C HIS A 76 -10.85 9.08 8.14
N GLN A 77 -10.35 9.82 7.14
CA GLN A 77 -10.25 11.28 7.21
C GLN A 77 -11.61 11.96 7.37
N TYR A 78 -12.63 11.45 6.67
CA TYR A 78 -13.99 11.97 6.77
C TYR A 78 -14.56 11.81 8.18
N VAL A 79 -14.40 10.63 8.79
CA VAL A 79 -14.88 10.39 10.16
C VAL A 79 -14.10 11.22 11.17
N GLU A 80 -12.76 11.32 11.03
CA GLU A 80 -11.93 12.14 11.89
C GLU A 80 -12.35 13.61 11.90
N GLN A 81 -12.57 14.21 10.71
CA GLN A 81 -13.02 15.60 10.58
C GLN A 81 -14.36 15.85 11.28
N ARG A 82 -15.27 14.87 11.24
CA ARG A 82 -16.59 14.97 11.89
C ARG A 82 -16.57 14.59 13.36
N MET A 83 -15.58 13.82 13.82
CA MET A 83 -15.51 13.34 15.21
C MET A 83 -15.33 14.50 16.20
N ALA A 84 -14.55 15.52 15.82
CA ALA A 84 -14.40 16.74 16.62
C ALA A 84 -15.73 17.50 16.84
N LEU A 85 -16.66 17.39 15.89
CA LEU A 85 -17.97 18.05 15.95
C LEU A 85 -19.00 17.19 16.71
N ASN A 86 -18.92 15.86 16.57
CA ASN A 86 -19.89 14.93 17.18
C ASN A 86 -19.53 14.53 18.62
N ALA A 87 -18.25 14.43 18.95
CA ALA A 87 -17.76 14.00 20.26
C ALA A 87 -16.56 14.87 20.73
N PRO A 88 -16.77 16.17 20.98
CA PRO A 88 -15.69 17.11 21.31
C PRO A 88 -14.96 16.75 22.60
N ASN A 89 -15.68 16.27 23.62
CA ASN A 89 -15.09 15.87 24.90
C ASN A 89 -14.19 14.64 24.76
N LEU A 90 -14.59 13.67 23.95
CA LEU A 90 -13.80 12.48 23.69
C LEU A 90 -12.55 12.84 22.88
N CYS A 91 -12.69 13.67 21.84
CA CYS A 91 -11.57 14.17 21.05
C CYS A 91 -10.58 14.99 21.87
N ALA A 92 -11.05 15.75 22.86
CA ALA A 92 -10.17 16.54 23.74
C ALA A 92 -9.25 15.68 24.61
N ILE A 93 -9.63 14.43 24.91
CA ILE A 93 -8.88 13.52 25.78
C ILE A 93 -7.96 12.60 24.97
N VAL A 94 -8.46 11.99 23.88
CA VAL A 94 -7.70 10.97 23.11
C VAL A 94 -7.26 11.41 21.71
N GLY A 95 -7.68 12.60 21.26
CA GLY A 95 -7.47 13.09 19.89
C GLY A 95 -8.52 12.59 18.90
N ALA A 96 -8.86 13.42 17.90
CA ALA A 96 -9.89 13.10 16.91
C ALA A 96 -9.58 11.83 16.09
N GLY A 97 -8.33 11.63 15.67
CA GLY A 97 -7.90 10.44 14.93
C GLY A 97 -8.04 9.15 15.73
N THR A 98 -7.61 9.14 17.00
CA THR A 98 -7.73 7.96 17.87
C THR A 98 -9.20 7.66 18.21
N ALA A 99 -10.01 8.70 18.45
CA ALA A 99 -11.44 8.56 18.70
C ALA A 99 -12.19 8.01 17.48
N ALA A 100 -11.88 8.53 16.29
CA ALA A 100 -12.43 8.06 15.02
C ALA A 100 -12.04 6.62 14.72
N MET A 101 -10.75 6.28 14.87
CA MET A 101 -10.27 4.91 14.67
C MET A 101 -10.98 3.93 15.60
N LYS A 102 -11.11 4.28 16.89
CA LYS A 102 -11.84 3.42 17.81
C LYS A 102 -13.29 3.25 17.39
N LEU A 103 -14.00 4.32 17.06
CA LEU A 103 -15.41 4.22 16.63
C LEU A 103 -15.58 3.33 15.39
N MET A 104 -14.68 3.44 14.41
CA MET A 104 -14.69 2.59 13.21
C MET A 104 -14.34 1.12 13.51
N ASP A 105 -13.55 0.84 14.56
CA ASP A 105 -13.29 -0.52 15.04
C ASP A 105 -14.52 -1.15 15.73
N TRP A 106 -15.46 -0.35 16.28
CA TRP A 106 -16.65 -0.86 17.00
C TRP A 106 -17.79 -1.32 16.09
N ASP A 107 -17.76 -0.96 14.80
CA ASP A 107 -18.77 -1.38 13.81
C ASP A 107 -18.46 -2.76 13.16
N TYR A 108 -17.52 -3.54 13.73
CA TYR A 108 -17.16 -4.91 13.30
C TYR A 108 -17.20 -5.93 14.45
#